data_AF-E0UGY1-F1
#
_entry.id   AF-E0UGY1-F1
#
_cell.length_a   1.000
_cell.length_b   1.000
_cell.length_c   1.000
_cell.angle_alpha   90.00
_cell.angle_beta   90.00
_cell.angle_gamma   90.00
#
_symmetry.space_group_name_H-M   'P 1'
#
loop_
_entity.id
_entity.type
_entity.pdbx_description
1 polymer ?
#
loop_
_entity_poly.entity_id
_entity_poly.type
_entity_poly.pdbx_seq_one_letter_code
_entity_poly.pdbx_strand_id
1 'polypeptide(L)'
;MSKESRVIRISESIFTRLQSHAEPLVDTPATVIEKLLDYYEEFKKNNRRNKEINLTQENSIIKKINPDYPPDLRYTKPKKIIIDWDKAEDYYDEHEIENWHQIVAIINRIAREEFNSFEALKKLTAFQIKPGIFTNNGFVYDKKWGDEDFPFSIQRVEANKAWLGSLEMAKKLNRKIEIHFKWLDNEKAAFPGEEGILSWSPDENSQPLAWE
;
A
#
# COMPACT_ATOMS: atom_id res chain seq x y z
N MET A 1 2.18 -7.11 51.29
CA MET A 1 0.92 -6.59 50.70
C MET A 1 0.42 -7.63 49.71
N SER A 2 -0.76 -8.21 49.95
CA SER A 2 -1.36 -9.20 49.03
C SER A 2 -1.80 -8.51 47.74
N LYS A 3 -1.41 -9.03 46.57
CA LYS A 3 -1.90 -8.54 45.28
C LYS A 3 -3.36 -8.99 45.15
N GLU A 4 -4.29 -8.04 45.15
CA GLU A 4 -5.70 -8.34 44.86
C GLU A 4 -5.83 -8.85 43.42
N SER A 5 -6.47 -10.01 43.26
CA SER A 5 -6.88 -10.50 41.94
C SER A 5 -8.05 -9.65 41.44
N ARG A 6 -7.91 -9.09 40.23
CA ARG A 6 -9.01 -8.40 39.55
C ARG A 6 -9.69 -9.37 38.60
N VAL A 7 -11.03 -9.37 38.60
CA VAL A 7 -11.83 -10.24 37.73
C VAL A 7 -11.99 -9.58 36.36
N ILE A 8 -11.54 -10.26 35.30
CA ILE A 8 -11.79 -9.88 33.91
C ILE A 8 -12.92 -10.75 33.38
N ARG A 9 -13.99 -10.12 32.86
CA ARG A 9 -15.12 -10.82 32.22
C ARG A 9 -14.94 -10.78 30.70
N ILE A 10 -15.08 -11.93 30.06
CA ILE A 10 -15.05 -12.08 28.60
C ILE A 10 -16.38 -12.65 28.11
N SER A 11 -16.75 -12.36 26.87
CA SER A 11 -17.92 -12.97 26.24
C SER A 11 -17.67 -14.45 25.94
N GLU A 12 -18.75 -15.22 25.84
CA GLU A 12 -18.69 -16.64 25.44
C GLU A 12 -18.01 -16.82 24.08
N SER A 13 -18.29 -15.94 23.11
CA SER A 13 -17.63 -15.95 21.81
C SER A 13 -16.11 -15.80 21.87
N ILE A 14 -15.60 -14.96 22.78
CA ILE A 14 -14.14 -14.80 22.99
C ILE A 14 -13.58 -16.05 23.66
N PHE A 15 -14.30 -16.62 24.64
CA PHE A 15 -13.88 -17.86 25.29
C PHE A 15 -13.79 -19.03 24.31
N THR A 16 -14.77 -19.21 23.43
CA THR A 16 -14.73 -20.25 22.37
C THR A 16 -13.54 -20.04 21.43
N ARG A 17 -13.24 -18.80 21.05
CA ARG A 17 -12.05 -18.49 20.24
C ARG A 17 -10.76 -18.85 20.97
N LEU A 18 -10.63 -18.50 22.25
CA LEU A 18 -9.47 -18.88 23.07
C LEU A 18 -9.33 -20.40 23.13
N GLN A 19 -10.43 -21.13 23.31
CA GLN A 19 -10.41 -22.59 23.35
C GLN A 19 -9.92 -23.21 22.03
N SER A 20 -10.21 -22.58 20.89
CA SER A 20 -9.74 -23.08 19.58
C SER A 20 -8.21 -23.04 19.41
N HIS A 21 -7.52 -22.25 20.24
CA HIS A 21 -6.06 -22.16 20.27
C HIS A 21 -5.41 -23.07 21.33
N ALA A 22 -6.21 -23.78 22.12
CA ALA A 22 -5.72 -24.66 23.19
C ALA A 22 -5.39 -26.06 22.66
N GLU A 23 -4.28 -26.64 23.12
CA GLU A 23 -4.02 -28.06 22.93
C GLU A 23 -4.85 -28.88 23.93
N PRO A 24 -5.75 -29.78 23.46
CA PRO A 24 -6.64 -30.52 24.34
C PRO A 24 -5.88 -31.30 25.42
N LEU A 25 -6.36 -31.21 26.68
CA LEU A 25 -5.80 -31.89 27.85
C LEU A 25 -4.39 -31.44 28.28
N VAL A 26 -3.74 -30.57 27.51
CA VAL A 26 -2.42 -30.00 27.81
C VAL A 26 -2.56 -28.58 28.31
N ASP A 27 -3.40 -27.77 27.64
CA ASP A 27 -3.57 -26.36 27.94
C ASP A 27 -4.74 -26.10 28.91
N THR A 28 -4.52 -25.12 29.79
CA THR A 28 -5.56 -24.50 30.61
C THR A 28 -5.88 -23.10 30.07
N PRO A 29 -7.01 -22.48 30.43
CA PRO A 29 -7.28 -21.11 30.02
C PRO A 29 -6.15 -20.13 30.36
N ALA A 30 -5.45 -20.36 31.48
CA ALA A 30 -4.31 -19.55 31.88
C ALA A 30 -3.13 -19.70 30.91
N THR A 31 -2.76 -20.93 30.54
CA THR A 31 -1.61 -21.18 29.64
C THR A 31 -1.87 -20.68 28.22
N VAL A 32 -3.13 -20.72 27.75
CA VAL A 32 -3.51 -20.12 26.46
C VAL A 32 -3.37 -18.59 26.49
N ILE A 33 -3.80 -17.95 27.58
CA ILE A 33 -3.65 -16.51 27.75
C ILE A 33 -2.17 -16.13 27.81
N GLU A 34 -1.35 -16.89 28.55
CA GLU A 34 0.10 -16.70 28.60
C GLU A 34 0.74 -16.81 27.21
N LYS A 35 0.43 -17.86 26.43
CA LYS A 35 0.92 -18.01 25.05
C LYS A 35 0.54 -16.82 24.15
N LEU A 36 -0.69 -16.32 24.28
CA LEU A 36 -1.14 -15.15 23.51
C LEU A 36 -0.45 -13.86 23.95
N LEU A 37 -0.20 -13.70 25.25
CA LEU A 37 0.56 -12.56 25.78
C LEU A 37 2.02 -12.62 25.33
N ASP A 38 2.66 -13.78 25.40
CA ASP A 38 4.02 -14.00 24.92
C ASP A 38 4.13 -13.67 23.43
N TYR A 39 3.20 -14.19 22.61
CA TYR A 39 3.12 -13.87 21.19
C TYR A 39 2.95 -12.37 20.95
N TYR A 40 2.06 -11.70 21.68
CA TYR A 40 1.82 -10.27 21.54
C TYR A 40 3.01 -9.43 22.00
N GLU A 41 3.68 -9.82 23.09
CA GLU A 41 4.87 -9.16 23.61
C GLU A 41 6.06 -9.33 22.66
N GLU A 42 6.26 -10.52 22.11
CA GLU A 42 7.27 -10.80 21.09
C GLU A 42 6.98 -10.00 19.81
N PHE A 43 5.74 -10.02 19.33
CA PHE A 43 5.31 -9.20 18.19
C PHE A 43 5.55 -7.71 18.44
N LYS A 44 5.22 -7.20 19.63
CA LYS A 44 5.47 -5.81 20.02
C LYS A 44 6.95 -5.50 20.17
N LYS A 45 7.77 -6.43 20.65
CA LYS A 45 9.23 -6.28 20.77
C LYS A 45 9.91 -6.30 19.41
N ASN A 46 9.46 -7.14 18.49
CA ASN A 46 9.93 -7.18 17.10
C ASN A 46 9.50 -5.91 16.35
N ASN A 47 8.25 -5.46 16.54
CA ASN A 47 7.81 -4.16 16.01
C ASN A 47 8.55 -2.99 16.64
N ARG A 48 8.89 -3.03 17.95
CA ARG A 48 9.72 -2.00 18.60
C ARG A 48 11.17 -2.03 18.13
N ARG A 49 11.78 -3.19 17.90
CA ARG A 49 13.12 -3.29 17.31
C ARG A 49 13.15 -2.81 15.86
N ASN A 50 12.17 -3.18 15.06
CA ASN A 50 12.01 -2.63 13.70
C ASN A 50 11.75 -1.12 13.76
N LYS A 51 11.00 -0.64 14.75
CA LYS A 51 10.79 0.79 15.01
C LYS A 51 12.04 1.48 15.56
N GLU A 52 12.89 0.84 16.36
CA GLU A 52 14.14 1.40 16.92
C GLU A 52 15.28 1.45 15.89
N ILE A 53 15.32 0.50 14.96
CA ILE A 53 16.17 0.56 13.77
C ILE A 53 15.72 1.70 12.84
N ASN A 54 14.43 2.02 12.80
CA ASN A 54 13.89 3.19 12.09
C ASN A 54 14.04 4.51 12.89
N LEU A 55 13.95 4.49 14.22
CA LEU A 55 14.04 5.69 15.08
C LEU A 55 15.46 6.27 15.19
N THR A 56 16.49 5.50 14.86
CA THR A 56 17.84 6.07 14.70
C THR A 56 18.01 6.89 13.41
N GLN A 57 17.00 6.94 12.53
CA GLN A 57 16.90 7.87 11.39
C GLN A 57 15.83 8.98 11.55
N GLU A 58 14.95 8.94 12.55
CA GLU A 58 13.76 9.81 12.62
C GLU A 58 13.99 11.12 13.40
N ASN A 59 14.73 12.03 12.79
CA ASN A 59 14.35 13.46 12.77
C ASN A 59 14.21 13.96 11.31
N SER A 60 14.11 13.05 10.33
CA SER A 60 13.74 13.41 8.97
C SER A 60 12.27 13.82 8.97
N ILE A 61 12.02 15.13 8.97
CA ILE A 61 10.71 15.71 8.77
C ILE A 61 10.19 15.21 7.41
N ILE A 62 9.24 14.27 7.42
CA ILE A 62 8.63 13.78 6.19
C ILE A 62 7.82 14.93 5.59
N LYS A 63 8.22 15.40 4.40
CA LYS A 63 7.57 16.52 3.74
C LYS A 63 6.26 16.07 3.10
N LYS A 64 5.15 16.70 3.49
CA LYS A 64 3.89 16.61 2.73
C LYS A 64 4.00 17.49 1.50
N ILE A 65 3.85 16.88 0.32
CA ILE A 65 3.95 17.55 -0.97
C ILE A 65 2.55 17.74 -1.56
N ASN A 66 2.32 18.89 -2.20
CA ASN A 66 1.09 19.12 -2.93
C ASN A 66 0.98 18.10 -4.09
N PRO A 67 -0.05 17.23 -4.11
CA PRO A 67 -0.18 16.18 -5.11
C PRO A 67 -0.31 16.72 -6.54
N ASP A 68 -0.92 17.90 -6.73
CA ASP A 68 -1.20 18.47 -8.05
C ASP A 68 0.01 19.23 -8.64
N TYR A 69 0.92 19.68 -7.78
CA TYR A 69 2.11 20.44 -8.16
C TYR A 69 3.35 19.90 -7.45
N PRO A 70 3.74 18.65 -7.70
CA PRO A 70 4.91 18.07 -7.07
C PRO A 70 6.19 18.77 -7.58
N PRO A 71 7.25 18.83 -6.76
CA PRO A 71 8.59 19.15 -7.24
C PRO A 71 9.08 18.03 -8.16
N ASP A 72 10.25 18.22 -8.77
CA ASP A 72 10.82 17.19 -9.65
C ASP A 72 11.11 15.87 -8.92
N LEU A 73 10.49 14.79 -9.41
CA LEU A 73 10.59 13.44 -8.89
C LEU A 73 11.65 12.58 -9.60
N ARG A 74 12.38 13.08 -10.61
CA ARG A 74 13.35 12.28 -11.38
C ARG A 74 14.41 11.58 -10.53
N TYR A 75 14.83 12.21 -9.44
CA TYR A 75 15.83 11.69 -8.51
C TYR A 75 15.19 11.19 -7.22
N THR A 76 14.10 10.42 -7.34
CA THR A 76 13.40 9.82 -6.19
C THR A 76 13.31 8.31 -6.31
N LYS A 77 13.27 7.65 -5.16
CA LYS A 77 12.94 6.23 -5.03
C LYS A 77 11.64 6.11 -4.23
N PRO A 78 10.56 5.56 -4.80
CA PRO A 78 9.38 5.26 -4.02
C PRO A 78 9.72 4.14 -3.03
N LYS A 79 9.05 4.16 -1.88
CA LYS A 79 9.21 3.16 -0.83
C LYS A 79 7.93 2.38 -0.62
N LYS A 80 6.81 3.11 -0.59
CA LYS A 80 5.51 2.58 -0.17
C LYS A 80 4.38 3.26 -0.91
N ILE A 81 3.33 2.49 -1.21
CA ILE A 81 2.04 2.98 -1.70
C ILE A 81 0.92 2.48 -0.82
N ILE A 82 -0.08 3.34 -0.61
CA ILE A 82 -1.35 3.01 0.03
C ILE A 82 -2.45 3.46 -0.94
N ILE A 83 -3.32 2.54 -1.34
CA ILE A 83 -4.52 2.84 -2.13
C ILE A 83 -5.72 2.23 -1.40
N ASP A 84 -6.83 2.97 -1.36
CA ASP A 84 -8.09 2.48 -0.82
C ASP A 84 -8.80 1.59 -1.86
N TRP A 85 -8.84 0.28 -1.61
CA TRP A 85 -9.35 -0.72 -2.55
C TRP A 85 -10.30 -1.70 -1.87
N ASP A 86 -11.61 -1.48 -2.04
CA ASP A 86 -12.68 -2.23 -1.34
C ASP A 86 -12.84 -3.70 -1.75
N LYS A 87 -12.36 -4.11 -2.93
CA LYS A 87 -12.72 -5.40 -3.51
C LYS A 87 -11.95 -6.60 -2.95
N ALA A 88 -11.10 -6.40 -1.97
CA ALA A 88 -10.44 -7.48 -1.27
C ALA A 88 -10.54 -7.22 0.24
N GLU A 89 -11.32 -8.05 0.94
CA GLU A 89 -11.56 -8.01 2.39
C GLU A 89 -10.26 -8.04 3.25
N ASP A 90 -9.10 -8.23 2.62
CA ASP A 90 -7.78 -8.31 3.25
C ASP A 90 -6.78 -7.19 2.81
N TYR A 91 -7.17 -6.21 2.00
CA TYR A 91 -6.21 -5.42 1.21
C TYR A 91 -6.18 -3.91 1.52
N TYR A 92 -5.95 -3.53 2.79
CA TYR A 92 -5.24 -2.28 3.10
C TYR A 92 -3.74 -2.50 2.87
N ASP A 93 -3.38 -2.79 1.63
CA ASP A 93 -2.12 -3.46 1.37
C ASP A 93 -1.03 -2.39 1.16
N GLU A 94 -0.30 -2.14 2.24
CA GLU A 94 0.96 -1.43 2.21
C GLU A 94 1.94 -2.24 1.37
N HIS A 95 2.19 -1.75 0.16
CA HIS A 95 3.14 -2.41 -0.72
C HIS A 95 4.48 -1.71 -0.66
N GLU A 96 5.52 -2.46 -0.32
CA GLU A 96 6.87 -2.05 -0.66
C GLU A 96 7.02 -1.97 -2.17
N ILE A 97 7.55 -0.85 -2.64
CA ILE A 97 7.74 -0.56 -4.05
C ILE A 97 9.20 -0.29 -4.32
N GLU A 98 9.69 -0.84 -5.42
CA GLU A 98 11.09 -0.67 -5.82
C GLU A 98 11.28 0.54 -6.74
N ASN A 99 10.26 0.86 -7.54
CA ASN A 99 10.34 1.87 -8.58
C ASN A 99 8.96 2.43 -8.98
N TRP A 100 8.96 3.58 -9.63
CA TRP A 100 7.74 4.28 -10.05
C TRP A 100 6.88 3.50 -11.06
N HIS A 101 7.46 2.57 -11.82
CA HIS A 101 6.70 1.78 -12.79
C HIS A 101 5.78 0.76 -12.11
N GLN A 102 6.17 0.20 -10.96
CA GLN A 102 5.28 -0.67 -10.17
C GLN A 102 4.03 0.06 -9.70
N ILE A 103 4.12 1.35 -9.36
CA ILE A 103 2.96 2.20 -9.01
C ILE A 103 1.97 2.27 -10.18
N VAL A 104 2.51 2.45 -11.40
CA VAL A 104 1.72 2.46 -12.63
C VAL A 104 1.06 1.10 -12.87
N ALA A 105 1.78 0.00 -12.64
CA ALA A 105 1.22 -1.34 -12.78
C ALA A 105 0.07 -1.59 -11.79
N ILE A 106 0.26 -1.22 -10.52
CA ILE A 106 -0.73 -1.37 -9.45
C ILE A 106 -2.02 -0.59 -9.79
N ILE A 107 -1.92 0.69 -10.15
CA ILE A 107 -3.13 1.50 -10.42
C ILE A 107 -3.88 1.03 -11.69
N ASN A 108 -3.18 0.52 -12.70
CA ASN A 108 -3.83 -0.04 -13.89
C ASN A 108 -4.49 -1.39 -13.62
N ARG A 109 -3.91 -2.21 -12.75
CA ARG A 109 -4.53 -3.46 -12.28
C ARG A 109 -5.85 -3.16 -11.55
N ILE A 110 -5.82 -2.22 -10.61
CA ILE A 110 -7.00 -1.74 -9.87
C ILE A 110 -8.09 -1.28 -10.84
N ALA A 111 -7.76 -0.38 -11.77
CA ALA A 111 -8.71 0.05 -12.80
C ALA A 111 -9.27 -1.12 -13.62
N ARG A 112 -8.44 -2.09 -14.00
CA ARG A 112 -8.86 -3.25 -14.78
C ARG A 112 -9.83 -4.15 -14.01
N GLU A 113 -9.61 -4.37 -12.71
CA GLU A 113 -10.52 -5.10 -11.83
C GLU A 113 -11.86 -4.36 -11.61
N GLU A 114 -11.88 -3.04 -11.83
CA GLU A 114 -13.11 -2.24 -11.78
C GLU A 114 -13.91 -2.34 -13.09
N PHE A 115 -13.27 -2.16 -14.24
CA PHE A 115 -13.95 -2.04 -15.54
C PHE A 115 -14.03 -3.33 -16.36
N ASN A 116 -13.22 -4.34 -16.04
CA ASN A 116 -13.16 -5.66 -16.70
C ASN A 116 -13.10 -5.63 -18.25
N SER A 117 -12.49 -4.58 -18.82
CA SER A 117 -12.38 -4.39 -20.27
C SER A 117 -11.12 -3.61 -20.64
N PHE A 118 -10.41 -4.06 -21.67
CA PHE A 118 -9.15 -3.45 -22.11
C PHE A 118 -9.41 -2.08 -22.71
N GLU A 119 -10.49 -1.97 -23.48
CA GLU A 119 -10.87 -0.71 -24.13
C GLU A 119 -11.33 0.31 -23.09
N ALA A 120 -12.02 -0.11 -22.02
CA ALA A 120 -12.35 0.78 -20.91
C ALA A 120 -11.08 1.24 -20.17
N LEU A 121 -10.18 0.32 -19.84
CA LEU A 121 -8.89 0.65 -19.22
C LEU A 121 -8.08 1.62 -20.08
N LYS A 122 -8.02 1.38 -21.40
CA LYS A 122 -7.30 2.21 -22.37
C LYS A 122 -7.85 3.63 -22.46
N LYS A 123 -9.17 3.82 -22.32
CA LYS A 123 -9.80 5.15 -22.27
C LYS A 123 -9.54 5.87 -20.94
N LEU A 124 -9.44 5.11 -19.85
CA LEU A 124 -9.26 5.65 -18.50
C LEU A 124 -7.81 6.07 -18.24
N THR A 125 -6.86 5.23 -18.62
CA THR A 125 -5.45 5.34 -18.29
C THR A 125 -4.77 6.46 -19.06
N ALA A 126 -3.87 7.20 -18.39
CA ALA A 126 -2.99 8.16 -19.05
C ALA A 126 -1.75 7.49 -19.68
N PHE A 127 -1.57 6.19 -19.46
CA PHE A 127 -0.38 5.45 -19.86
C PHE A 127 -0.56 4.72 -21.19
N GLN A 128 0.53 4.54 -21.92
CA GLN A 128 0.51 3.69 -23.11
C GLN A 128 0.46 2.22 -22.68
N ILE A 129 -0.65 1.56 -23.00
CA ILE A 129 -0.86 0.14 -22.74
C ILE A 129 -1.08 -0.65 -24.04
N LYS A 130 -0.71 -1.93 -24.03
CA LYS A 130 -0.93 -2.88 -25.13
C LYS A 130 -1.50 -4.20 -24.61
N PRO A 131 -2.50 -4.80 -25.29
CA PRO A 131 -3.03 -6.09 -24.88
C PRO A 131 -2.02 -7.18 -25.23
N GLY A 132 -1.74 -8.10 -24.31
CA GLY A 132 -0.74 -9.17 -24.42
C GLY A 132 0.57 -8.90 -23.68
N ILE A 133 1.53 -9.82 -23.86
CA ILE A 133 2.85 -9.80 -23.22
C ILE A 133 3.88 -9.22 -24.20
N PHE A 134 4.38 -8.02 -23.89
CA PHE A 134 5.36 -7.28 -24.68
C PHE A 134 6.52 -6.86 -23.78
N THR A 135 7.73 -7.10 -24.26
CA THR A 135 9.00 -6.75 -23.57
C THR A 135 9.91 -5.87 -24.43
N ASN A 136 9.39 -5.37 -25.56
CA ASN A 136 10.12 -4.54 -26.52
C ASN A 136 9.62 -3.09 -26.52
N ASN A 137 10.40 -2.17 -27.10
CA ASN A 137 10.03 -0.76 -27.28
C ASN A 137 9.62 -0.03 -25.98
N GLY A 138 10.25 -0.42 -24.87
CA GLY A 138 9.98 0.13 -23.54
C GLY A 138 8.70 -0.39 -22.87
N PHE A 139 7.98 -1.34 -23.49
CA PHE A 139 6.88 -2.06 -22.84
C PHE A 139 7.42 -3.10 -21.86
N VAL A 140 6.71 -3.26 -20.75
CA VAL A 140 6.98 -4.28 -19.74
C VAL A 140 5.66 -4.97 -19.41
N TYR A 141 5.72 -6.29 -19.33
CA TYR A 141 4.71 -7.12 -18.70
C TYR A 141 5.21 -7.47 -17.29
N ASP A 142 4.45 -7.09 -16.27
CA ASP A 142 4.76 -7.47 -14.89
C ASP A 142 3.86 -8.64 -14.49
N LYS A 143 4.43 -9.84 -14.33
CA LYS A 143 3.66 -11.03 -13.95
C LYS A 143 3.06 -10.92 -12.55
N LYS A 144 3.66 -10.14 -11.65
CA LYS A 144 3.16 -9.95 -10.27
C LYS A 144 1.85 -9.14 -10.27
N TRP A 145 1.72 -8.21 -11.21
CA TRP A 145 0.59 -7.28 -11.30
C TRP A 145 -0.33 -7.54 -12.51
N GLY A 146 0.13 -8.36 -13.46
CA GLY A 146 -0.63 -8.80 -14.62
C GLY A 146 -1.53 -9.98 -14.26
N ASP A 147 -2.70 -10.01 -14.88
CA ASP A 147 -3.60 -11.15 -14.81
C ASP A 147 -3.25 -12.12 -15.95
N GLU A 148 -3.12 -13.41 -15.64
CA GLU A 148 -2.88 -14.44 -16.66
C GLU A 148 -4.06 -14.54 -17.64
N ASP A 149 -5.28 -14.27 -17.16
CA ASP A 149 -6.50 -14.25 -17.98
C ASP A 149 -6.64 -12.94 -18.79
N PHE A 150 -5.88 -11.92 -18.40
CA PHE A 150 -5.95 -10.60 -19.01
C PHE A 150 -4.56 -9.95 -19.12
N PRO A 151 -3.65 -10.52 -19.91
CA PRO A 151 -2.30 -9.99 -20.01
C PRO A 151 -2.33 -8.65 -20.73
N PHE A 152 -1.71 -7.63 -20.16
CA PHE A 152 -1.40 -6.39 -20.85
C PHE A 152 -0.05 -5.84 -20.40
N SER A 153 0.60 -5.12 -21.30
CA SER A 153 1.91 -4.52 -21.07
C SER A 153 1.82 -3.01 -21.04
N ILE A 154 2.59 -2.39 -20.16
CA ILE A 154 2.59 -0.94 -19.95
C ILE A 154 3.96 -0.40 -20.37
N GLN A 155 3.98 0.71 -21.11
CA GLN A 155 5.24 1.38 -21.42
C GLN A 155 5.84 2.02 -20.17
N ARG A 156 7.15 1.87 -19.97
CA ARG A 156 7.87 2.56 -18.89
C ARG A 156 7.74 4.06 -19.03
N VAL A 157 7.50 4.72 -17.91
CA VAL A 157 7.43 6.17 -17.80
C VAL A 157 8.38 6.66 -16.70
N GLU A 158 8.77 7.92 -16.79
CA GLU A 158 9.57 8.58 -15.76
C GLU A 158 8.70 8.95 -14.53
N ALA A 159 9.35 9.26 -13.41
CA ALA A 159 8.73 9.41 -12.11
C ALA A 159 7.60 10.47 -12.06
N ASN A 160 7.77 11.63 -12.70
CA ASN A 160 6.76 12.69 -12.69
C ASN A 160 5.51 12.24 -13.46
N LYS A 161 5.68 11.70 -14.67
CA LYS A 161 4.59 11.11 -15.47
C LYS A 161 3.92 9.93 -14.77
N ALA A 162 4.69 9.08 -14.09
CA ALA A 162 4.14 7.99 -13.30
C ALA A 162 3.20 8.52 -12.22
N TRP A 163 3.65 9.50 -11.43
CA TRP A 163 2.80 10.10 -10.40
C TRP A 163 1.56 10.79 -10.99
N LEU A 164 1.73 11.68 -11.97
CA LEU A 164 0.62 12.45 -12.53
C LEU A 164 -0.44 11.54 -13.16
N GLY A 165 -0.02 10.53 -13.93
CA GLY A 165 -0.95 9.56 -14.50
C GLY A 165 -1.64 8.70 -13.44
N SER A 166 -0.93 8.28 -12.39
CA SER A 166 -1.52 7.53 -11.27
C SER A 166 -2.51 8.38 -10.47
N LEU A 167 -2.21 9.65 -10.23
CA LEU A 167 -3.10 10.60 -9.57
C LEU A 167 -4.37 10.85 -10.40
N GLU A 168 -4.23 11.04 -11.71
CA GLU A 168 -5.38 11.19 -12.60
C GLU A 168 -6.28 9.95 -12.59
N MET A 169 -5.68 8.75 -12.63
CA MET A 169 -6.43 7.50 -12.52
C MET A 169 -7.13 7.37 -11.17
N ALA A 170 -6.43 7.66 -10.06
CA ALA A 170 -7.02 7.63 -8.72
C ALA A 170 -8.23 8.57 -8.59
N LYS A 171 -8.13 9.78 -9.17
CA LYS A 171 -9.25 10.75 -9.26
C LYS A 171 -10.42 10.18 -10.06
N LYS A 172 -10.17 9.59 -11.23
CA LYS A 172 -11.22 8.99 -12.08
C LYS A 172 -11.91 7.79 -11.40
N LEU A 173 -11.15 7.00 -10.64
CA LEU A 173 -11.66 5.87 -9.86
C LEU A 173 -12.31 6.31 -8.53
N ASN A 174 -12.21 7.59 -8.17
CA ASN A 174 -12.63 8.12 -6.88
C ASN A 174 -11.99 7.37 -5.69
N ARG A 175 -10.70 7.01 -5.81
CA ARG A 175 -9.95 6.23 -4.81
C ARG A 175 -8.80 7.04 -4.22
N LYS A 176 -8.62 6.93 -2.90
CA LYS A 176 -7.47 7.52 -2.22
C LYS A 176 -6.17 6.89 -2.74
N ILE A 177 -5.13 7.70 -2.93
CA ILE A 177 -3.77 7.27 -3.24
C ILE A 177 -2.77 8.02 -2.38
N GLU A 178 -1.80 7.31 -1.80
CA GLU A 178 -0.70 7.89 -1.04
C GLU A 178 0.60 7.16 -1.37
N ILE A 179 1.67 7.92 -1.65
CA ILE A 179 3.00 7.39 -1.99
C ILE A 179 4.04 8.04 -1.08
N HIS A 180 4.81 7.19 -0.41
CA HIS A 180 5.97 7.58 0.37
C HIS A 180 7.21 7.34 -0.48
N PHE A 181 8.10 8.31 -0.51
CA PHE A 181 9.31 8.24 -1.32
C PHE A 181 10.45 9.02 -0.68
N LYS A 182 11.66 8.78 -1.18
CA LYS A 182 12.87 9.49 -0.75
C LYS A 182 13.56 10.08 -1.96
N TRP A 183 14.00 11.32 -1.87
CA TRP A 183 14.94 11.88 -2.83
C TRP A 183 16.31 11.23 -2.63
N LEU A 184 16.92 10.82 -3.73
CA LEU A 184 18.29 10.33 -3.73
C LEU A 184 19.22 11.43 -3.27
N ASP A 185 20.35 11.04 -2.67
CA ASP A 185 21.43 11.97 -2.32
C ASP A 185 22.14 12.41 -3.62
N ASN A 186 21.54 13.39 -4.28
CA ASN A 186 21.96 13.89 -5.59
C ASN A 186 21.68 15.39 -5.65
N GLU A 187 22.67 16.20 -6.04
CA GLU A 187 22.55 17.67 -6.10
C GLU A 187 21.45 18.18 -7.04
N LYS A 188 21.00 17.36 -7.99
CA LYS A 188 19.90 17.69 -8.90
C LYS A 188 18.52 17.29 -8.34
N ALA A 189 18.47 16.56 -7.23
CA ALA A 189 17.22 16.25 -6.57
C ALA A 189 16.63 17.52 -5.95
N ALA A 190 15.30 17.64 -5.92
CA ALA A 190 14.65 18.82 -5.35
C ALA A 190 14.94 19.00 -3.85
N PHE A 191 15.02 17.88 -3.12
CA PHE A 191 15.31 17.86 -1.68
C PHE A 191 16.27 16.68 -1.36
N PRO A 192 17.57 16.76 -1.69
CA PRO A 192 18.48 15.63 -1.63
C PRO A 192 18.51 14.93 -0.26
N GLY A 193 18.32 13.61 -0.25
CA GLY A 193 18.34 12.79 0.97
C GLY A 193 17.08 12.89 1.86
N GLU A 194 16.16 13.80 1.56
CA GLU A 194 14.92 13.99 2.33
C GLU A 194 13.82 12.99 1.91
N GLU A 195 12.77 12.89 2.73
CA GLU A 195 11.61 12.03 2.47
C GLU A 195 10.35 12.85 2.22
N GLY A 196 9.50 12.34 1.35
CA GLY A 196 8.29 13.00 0.88
C GLY A 196 7.08 12.08 0.87
N ILE A 197 5.91 12.68 1.04
CA ILE A 197 4.60 12.03 0.86
C ILE A 197 3.81 12.82 -0.18
N LEU A 198 3.32 12.11 -1.19
CA LEU A 198 2.29 12.57 -2.10
C LEU A 198 0.99 11.85 -1.73
N SER A 199 -0.08 12.60 -1.47
CA SER A 199 -1.35 12.02 -1.00
C SER A 199 -2.52 12.77 -1.60
N TRP A 200 -3.53 12.04 -2.06
CA TRP A 200 -4.80 12.56 -2.49
C TRP A 200 -5.93 11.62 -2.02
N SER A 201 -7.04 12.20 -1.59
CA SER A 201 -8.26 11.49 -1.25
C SER A 201 -9.45 12.19 -1.90
N PRO A 202 -10.50 11.44 -2.28
CA PRO A 202 -11.75 12.05 -2.72
C PRO A 202 -12.35 12.90 -1.59
N ASP A 203 -12.96 14.02 -1.94
CA ASP A 203 -13.76 14.77 -0.97
C ASP A 203 -14.96 13.92 -0.57
N GLU A 204 -15.32 13.86 0.72
CA GLU A 204 -16.44 13.05 1.23
C GLU A 204 -17.79 13.34 0.54
N ASN A 205 -17.90 14.48 -0.15
CA ASN A 205 -19.09 14.91 -0.89
C ASN A 205 -19.00 14.73 -2.42
N SER A 206 -17.90 14.20 -2.95
CA SER A 206 -17.72 13.99 -4.39
C SER A 206 -18.36 12.67 -4.82
N GLN A 207 -19.44 12.75 -5.60
CA GLN A 207 -20.01 11.56 -6.25
C GLN A 207 -19.06 11.04 -7.34
N PRO A 208 -18.97 9.71 -7.54
CA PRO A 208 -18.21 9.14 -8.66
C PRO A 208 -18.69 9.74 -9.99
N LEU A 209 -17.75 10.09 -10.86
CA LEU A 209 -18.09 10.54 -12.21
C LEU A 209 -18.79 9.38 -12.95
N ALA A 210 -20.06 9.57 -13.30
CA ALA A 210 -20.79 8.63 -14.16
C ALA A 210 -20.12 8.60 -15.55
N TRP A 211 -19.64 7.43 -15.95
CA TRP A 211 -19.04 7.19 -17.25
C TRP A 211 -20.10 6.59 -18.19
N GLU A 212 -20.43 7.31 -19.26
CA GLU A 212 -21.23 6.82 -20.40
C GLU A 212 -20.33 6.33 -21.54
#